data_AF-A0A4R6GNF8-F1
#
_entry.id   AF-A0A4R6GNF8-F1
#
_cell.length_a   1.000
_cell.length_b   1.000
_cell.length_c   1.000
_cell.angle_alpha   90.00
_cell.angle_beta   90.00
_cell.angle_gamma   90.00
#
_symmetry.space_group_name_H-M   'P 1'
#
loop_
_entity.id
_entity.type
_entity.pdbx_description
1 polymer ?
#
loop_
_entity_poly.entity_id
_entity_poly.type
_entity_poly.pdbx_seq_one_letter_code
_entity_poly.pdbx_strand_id
1 'polypeptide(L)'
;MISVKVLILFIYLAGMAALGIYSWLRIKAPQDYFIAGKRSGVWQIAGSLLATILGGSAILGSVNLSQHQGWASAWYLLAASFGLWLLIPLVGKVNRMGKFTLTNLVGQFYGTAAQKTAAIIIPVAWTGIVAAQIIASAKILFSFFNLPYESGVLISGLVFIFYTLLGGQVSIIKTDFLQSLIILSGVTLTATLLWGMPEQVPAFNQTFPFNANFSPIDLLILVLTFSSTFVVGPDIYSRIFCAKDEKTARKSVIVVASILIPFAFLLAYIGMFAFSHLQHAATDSSAALIDVLNFYLPDWLAGLMAAALLSAVLSSADTTLLTSSMILSEWITPDIDNRRSLRNTRYFIVLTGIVSILLALKVTSIIGTLLLALAFYSGAFIVPLIAALANLKVNKKLSILAMICGGMIALSGKIMGSYLNLDFGNWIVILAFIINAAILAIPERGREGRKAESI
;
A
#
# COMPACT_ATOMS: atom_id res chain seq x y z
N MET A 1 -32.64 -19.68 -0.73
CA MET A 1 -32.14 -19.32 -2.08
C MET A 1 -30.84 -18.53 -1.92
N ILE A 2 -29.81 -18.82 -2.72
CA ILE A 2 -28.57 -18.03 -2.71
C ILE A 2 -28.89 -16.66 -3.33
N SER A 3 -28.59 -15.56 -2.63
CA SER A 3 -28.80 -14.22 -3.16
C SER A 3 -27.87 -13.95 -4.34
N VAL A 4 -28.30 -13.11 -5.29
CA VAL A 4 -27.51 -12.80 -6.50
C VAL A 4 -26.12 -12.25 -6.14
N LYS A 5 -26.03 -11.44 -5.07
CA LYS A 5 -24.76 -10.94 -4.54
C LYS A 5 -23.78 -12.05 -4.13
N VAL A 6 -24.27 -13.08 -3.43
CA VAL A 6 -23.43 -14.22 -3.00
C VAL A 6 -22.98 -15.05 -4.19
N LEU A 7 -23.85 -15.23 -5.20
CA LEU A 7 -23.48 -15.92 -6.43
C LEU A 7 -22.35 -15.19 -7.18
N ILE A 8 -22.44 -13.85 -7.31
CA ILE A 8 -21.39 -13.03 -7.94
C ILE A 8 -20.07 -13.17 -7.18
N LEU A 9 -20.10 -13.11 -5.85
CA LEU A 9 -18.91 -13.28 -5.01
C LEU A 9 -18.28 -14.68 -5.18
N PHE A 10 -19.10 -15.72 -5.24
CA PHE A 10 -18.60 -17.09 -5.45
C PHE A 10 -17.94 -17.25 -6.83
N ILE A 11 -18.58 -16.73 -7.89
CA ILE A 11 -18.03 -16.74 -9.25
C ILE A 11 -16.70 -15.97 -9.28
N TYR A 12 -16.66 -14.80 -8.63
CA TYR A 12 -15.46 -13.99 -8.51
C TYR A 12 -14.31 -14.77 -7.83
N LEU A 13 -14.54 -15.30 -6.61
CA LEU A 13 -13.52 -16.03 -5.86
C LEU A 13 -13.03 -17.27 -6.62
N ALA A 14 -13.94 -18.02 -7.24
CA ALA A 14 -13.59 -19.18 -8.06
C ALA A 14 -12.76 -18.78 -9.29
N GLY A 15 -13.13 -17.69 -9.97
CA GLY A 15 -12.40 -17.16 -11.12
C GLY A 15 -10.99 -16.71 -10.75
N MET A 16 -10.84 -15.99 -9.64
CA MET A 16 -9.54 -15.55 -9.13
C MET A 16 -8.66 -16.73 -8.74
N ALA A 17 -9.20 -17.73 -8.05
CA ALA A 17 -8.48 -18.95 -7.69
C ALA A 17 -8.03 -19.72 -8.94
N ALA A 18 -8.92 -19.90 -9.93
CA ALA A 18 -8.62 -20.58 -11.18
C ALA A 18 -7.51 -19.88 -11.97
N LEU A 19 -7.56 -18.55 -12.08
CA LEU A 19 -6.52 -17.76 -12.74
C LEU A 19 -5.18 -17.80 -12.01
N GLY A 20 -5.21 -17.82 -10.67
CA GLY A 20 -4.03 -17.98 -9.84
C GLY A 20 -3.34 -19.32 -10.09
N ILE A 21 -4.10 -20.42 -10.01
CA ILE A 21 -3.60 -21.77 -10.27
C ILE A 21 -3.09 -21.91 -11.70
N TYR A 22 -3.85 -21.43 -12.69
CA TYR A 22 -3.44 -21.46 -14.10
C TYR A 22 -2.13 -20.69 -14.35
N SER A 23 -1.96 -19.54 -13.69
CA SER A 23 -0.76 -18.72 -13.83
C SER A 23 0.44 -19.36 -13.12
N TRP A 24 0.23 -20.00 -11.98
CA TRP A 24 1.25 -20.75 -11.26
C TRP A 24 1.85 -21.89 -12.10
N LEU A 25 1.02 -22.63 -12.84
CA LEU A 25 1.47 -23.69 -13.75
C LEU A 25 2.42 -23.19 -14.86
N ARG A 26 2.49 -21.87 -15.08
CA ARG A 26 3.37 -21.27 -16.08
C ARG A 26 4.70 -20.74 -15.53
N ILE A 27 4.94 -20.83 -14.23
CA ILE A 27 6.22 -20.42 -13.62
C ILE A 27 7.27 -21.48 -13.93
N LYS A 28 8.25 -21.14 -14.79
CA LYS A 28 9.30 -22.08 -15.23
C LYS A 28 10.66 -21.75 -14.60
N ALA A 29 10.89 -20.48 -14.29
CA ALA A 29 12.13 -20.00 -13.69
C ALA A 29 11.88 -19.13 -12.44
N PRO A 30 12.86 -18.99 -11.52
CA PRO A 30 12.76 -18.07 -10.40
C PRO A 30 12.46 -16.61 -10.81
N GLN A 31 12.97 -16.15 -11.95
CA GLN A 31 12.68 -14.81 -12.49
C GLN A 31 11.20 -14.59 -12.81
N ASP A 32 10.47 -15.64 -13.21
CA ASP A 32 9.03 -15.55 -13.39
C ASP A 32 8.35 -15.26 -12.05
N TYR A 33 8.79 -15.93 -10.98
CA TYR A 33 8.24 -15.74 -9.65
C TYR A 33 8.51 -14.34 -9.08
N PHE A 34 9.72 -13.80 -9.29
CA PHE A 34 10.16 -12.57 -8.62
C PHE A 34 9.90 -11.28 -9.40
N ILE A 35 9.93 -11.32 -10.74
CA ILE A 35 9.85 -10.12 -11.59
C ILE A 35 9.01 -10.33 -12.85
N ALA A 36 8.20 -11.40 -12.90
CA ALA A 36 7.40 -11.79 -14.05
C ALA A 36 8.19 -11.84 -15.38
N GLY A 37 9.47 -12.22 -15.30
CA GLY A 37 10.37 -12.29 -16.45
C GLY A 37 10.63 -10.96 -17.17
N LYS A 38 10.27 -9.81 -16.57
CA LYS A 38 10.35 -8.47 -17.19
C LYS A 38 9.65 -8.36 -18.55
N ARG A 39 8.43 -8.88 -18.66
CA ARG A 39 7.66 -8.91 -19.94
C ARG A 39 6.34 -8.17 -19.88
N SER A 40 5.98 -7.61 -18.73
CA SER A 40 4.67 -7.01 -18.53
C SER A 40 4.55 -5.68 -19.28
N GLY A 41 3.42 -5.51 -19.99
CA GLY A 41 3.08 -4.30 -20.72
C GLY A 41 2.39 -3.25 -19.84
N VAL A 42 2.05 -2.13 -20.46
CA VAL A 42 1.56 -0.92 -19.76
C VAL A 42 0.29 -1.21 -18.97
N TRP A 43 -0.68 -1.89 -19.57
CA TRP A 43 -1.97 -2.15 -18.93
C TRP A 43 -1.87 -3.15 -17.79
N GLN A 44 -1.01 -4.16 -17.92
CA GLN A 44 -0.80 -5.12 -16.83
C GLN A 44 -0.11 -4.47 -15.63
N ILE A 45 0.92 -3.66 -15.86
CA ILE A 45 1.61 -2.92 -14.78
C ILE A 45 0.69 -1.85 -14.18
N ALA A 46 -0.04 -1.10 -15.00
CA ALA A 46 -0.98 -0.09 -14.53
C ALA A 46 -2.13 -0.70 -13.72
N GLY A 47 -2.75 -1.78 -14.22
CA GLY A 47 -3.80 -2.48 -13.49
C GLY A 47 -3.29 -3.04 -12.16
N SER A 48 -2.08 -3.62 -12.17
CA SER A 48 -1.43 -4.11 -10.96
C SER A 48 -1.16 -3.02 -9.93
N LEU A 49 -0.53 -1.92 -10.34
CA LEU A 49 -0.35 -0.75 -9.48
C LEU A 49 -1.69 -0.21 -8.97
N LEU A 50 -2.71 -0.09 -9.81
CA LEU A 50 -4.00 0.46 -9.44
C LEU A 50 -4.71 -0.40 -8.38
N ALA A 51 -4.77 -1.72 -8.58
CA ALA A 51 -5.40 -2.64 -7.64
C ALA A 51 -4.67 -2.65 -6.28
N THR A 52 -3.33 -2.67 -6.30
CA THR A 52 -2.51 -2.58 -5.08
C THR A 52 -2.71 -1.26 -4.33
N ILE A 53 -2.72 -0.13 -5.04
CA ILE A 53 -2.80 1.21 -4.43
C ILE A 53 -4.18 1.49 -3.86
N LEU A 54 -5.24 1.12 -4.60
CA LEU A 54 -6.60 1.31 -4.11
C LEU A 54 -6.85 0.49 -2.84
N GLY A 55 -6.38 -0.77 -2.80
CA GLY A 55 -6.29 -1.56 -1.57
C GLY A 55 -7.60 -1.71 -0.77
N GLY A 56 -7.60 -2.57 0.26
CA GLY A 56 -8.69 -2.56 1.23
C GLY A 56 -8.67 -1.29 2.07
N SER A 57 -7.46 -0.93 2.54
CA SER A 57 -7.29 0.21 3.42
C SER A 57 -7.48 1.57 2.75
N ALA A 58 -7.15 1.73 1.46
CA ALA A 58 -7.35 3.02 0.80
C ALA A 58 -8.82 3.26 0.44
N ILE A 59 -9.53 2.27 -0.10
CA ILE A 59 -10.98 2.38 -0.34
C ILE A 59 -11.76 2.58 0.96
N LEU A 60 -11.60 1.69 1.94
CA LEU A 60 -12.33 1.79 3.21
C LEU A 60 -11.89 3.02 4.02
N GLY A 61 -10.61 3.39 3.95
CA GLY A 61 -10.06 4.56 4.60
C GLY A 61 -10.61 5.86 4.03
N SER A 62 -10.64 6.02 2.70
CA SER A 62 -11.24 7.19 2.04
C SER A 62 -12.71 7.36 2.40
N VAL A 63 -13.47 6.27 2.37
CA VAL A 63 -14.89 6.27 2.75
C VAL A 63 -15.07 6.64 4.22
N ASN A 64 -14.27 6.06 5.12
CA ASN A 64 -14.35 6.36 6.55
C ASN A 64 -14.05 7.84 6.83
N LEU A 65 -12.95 8.37 6.28
CA LEU A 65 -12.53 9.75 6.51
C LEU A 65 -13.58 10.77 6.04
N SER A 66 -14.39 10.42 5.04
CA SER A 66 -15.43 11.32 4.53
C SER A 66 -16.55 11.58 5.54
N GLN A 67 -16.74 10.73 6.56
CA GLN A 67 -17.69 10.94 7.65
C GLN A 67 -17.48 12.29 8.33
N HIS A 68 -16.21 12.64 8.57
CA HIS A 68 -15.84 13.85 9.29
C HIS A 68 -15.23 14.90 8.37
N GLN A 69 -14.47 14.49 7.34
CA GLN A 69 -13.74 15.41 6.46
C GLN A 69 -14.51 15.79 5.18
N GLY A 70 -15.65 15.17 4.88
CA GLY A 70 -16.42 15.43 3.66
C GLY A 70 -15.54 15.31 2.41
N TRP A 71 -15.58 16.30 1.52
CA TRP A 71 -14.78 16.31 0.29
C TRP A 71 -13.27 16.38 0.53
N ALA A 72 -12.81 16.89 1.68
CA ALA A 72 -11.38 16.91 2.00
C ALA A 72 -10.80 15.50 2.19
N SER A 73 -11.62 14.48 2.46
CA SER A 73 -11.19 13.07 2.49
C SER A 73 -10.60 12.58 1.16
N ALA A 74 -10.94 13.23 0.03
CA ALA A 74 -10.34 12.95 -1.27
C ALA A 74 -8.80 13.12 -1.25
N TRP A 75 -8.27 13.97 -0.35
CA TRP A 75 -6.82 14.11 -0.17
C TRP A 75 -6.13 12.80 0.15
N TYR A 76 -6.81 11.84 0.79
CA TYR A 76 -6.24 10.54 1.09
C TYR A 76 -5.72 9.84 -0.17
N LEU A 77 -6.53 9.78 -1.23
CA LEU A 77 -6.11 9.16 -2.49
C LEU A 77 -5.39 10.14 -3.45
N LEU A 78 -5.71 11.44 -3.39
CA LEU A 78 -4.94 12.45 -4.14
C LEU A 78 -3.48 12.52 -3.68
N ALA A 79 -3.21 12.30 -2.40
CA ALA A 79 -1.85 12.19 -1.88
C ALA A 79 -1.11 11.00 -2.51
N ALA A 80 -1.77 9.87 -2.72
CA ALA A 80 -1.17 8.75 -3.46
C ALA A 80 -0.84 9.13 -4.91
N SER A 81 -1.78 9.77 -5.61
CA SER A 81 -1.56 10.30 -6.96
C SER A 81 -0.39 11.27 -7.01
N PHE A 82 -0.32 12.22 -6.07
CA PHE A 82 0.76 13.20 -5.95
C PHE A 82 2.13 12.51 -5.79
N GLY A 83 2.21 11.46 -4.98
CA GLY A 83 3.44 10.69 -4.79
C GLY A 83 3.90 9.98 -6.07
N LEU A 84 2.95 9.40 -6.82
CA LEU A 84 3.27 8.82 -8.13
C LEU A 84 3.72 9.90 -9.14
N TRP A 85 3.12 11.09 -9.12
CA TRP A 85 3.56 12.20 -9.96
C TRP A 85 5.00 12.62 -9.67
N LEU A 86 5.39 12.67 -8.39
CA LEU A 86 6.77 12.91 -7.97
C LEU A 86 7.72 11.78 -8.37
N LEU A 87 7.25 10.53 -8.45
CA LEU A 87 8.04 9.38 -8.87
C LEU A 87 8.33 9.37 -10.38
N ILE A 88 7.41 9.84 -11.24
CA ILE A 88 7.54 9.80 -12.72
C ILE A 88 8.94 10.13 -13.26
N PRO A 89 9.60 11.26 -12.87
CA PRO A 89 10.95 11.58 -13.37
C PRO A 89 12.02 10.56 -12.93
N LEU A 90 11.79 9.86 -11.82
CA LEU A 90 12.72 8.88 -11.25
C LEU A 90 12.46 7.45 -11.74
N VAL A 91 11.28 7.15 -12.30
CA VAL A 91 10.88 5.79 -12.74
C VAL A 91 11.93 5.15 -13.65
N GLY A 92 12.49 5.91 -14.59
CA GLY A 92 13.50 5.40 -15.50
C GLY A 92 14.80 5.00 -14.81
N LYS A 93 15.26 5.84 -13.88
CA LYS A 93 16.43 5.54 -13.04
C LYS A 93 16.17 4.32 -12.17
N VAL A 94 15.00 4.23 -11.55
CA VAL A 94 14.58 3.08 -10.74
C VAL A 94 14.54 1.80 -11.57
N ASN A 95 13.93 1.80 -12.75
CA ASN A 95 13.84 0.63 -13.63
C ASN A 95 15.23 0.13 -14.10
N ARG A 96 16.16 1.04 -14.40
CA ARG A 96 17.53 0.69 -14.82
C ARG A 96 18.41 0.19 -13.67
N MET A 97 18.35 0.84 -12.52
CA MET A 97 19.19 0.50 -11.35
C MET A 97 18.64 -0.70 -10.58
N GLY A 98 17.33 -0.88 -10.63
CA GLY A 98 16.62 -1.94 -9.93
C GLY A 98 16.89 -3.31 -10.53
N LYS A 99 17.56 -4.16 -9.74
CA LYS A 99 17.65 -5.58 -10.06
C LYS A 99 16.31 -6.27 -9.78
N PHE A 100 15.79 -6.15 -8.54
CA PHE A 100 14.56 -6.86 -8.13
C PHE A 100 13.88 -6.36 -6.83
N THR A 101 14.56 -5.63 -5.93
CA THR A 101 14.00 -5.11 -4.66
C THR A 101 14.47 -3.69 -4.37
N LEU A 102 13.73 -2.97 -3.52
CA LEU A 102 14.11 -1.64 -3.05
C LEU A 102 15.37 -1.67 -2.17
N THR A 103 15.54 -2.71 -1.35
CA THR A 103 16.72 -2.91 -0.49
C THR A 103 18.00 -3.02 -1.28
N ASN A 104 17.96 -3.68 -2.45
CA ASN A 104 19.10 -3.72 -3.37
C ASN A 104 19.55 -2.31 -3.78
N LEU A 105 18.57 -1.45 -4.09
CA LEU A 105 18.83 -0.06 -4.47
C LEU A 105 19.46 0.71 -3.31
N VAL A 106 18.96 0.54 -2.08
CA VAL A 106 19.60 1.10 -0.87
C VAL A 106 21.06 0.65 -0.76
N GLY A 107 21.34 -0.64 -1.01
CA GLY A 107 22.70 -1.19 -0.98
C GLY A 107 23.64 -0.59 -2.02
N GLN A 108 23.16 -0.36 -3.23
CA GLN A 108 23.96 0.28 -4.29
C GLN A 108 24.36 1.72 -3.91
N PHE A 109 23.50 2.45 -3.20
CA PHE A 109 23.77 3.83 -2.81
C PHE A 109 24.59 3.96 -1.52
N TYR A 110 24.24 3.18 -0.50
CA TYR A 110 24.71 3.34 0.89
C TYR A 110 25.53 2.15 1.42
N GLY A 111 25.69 1.10 0.62
CA GLY A 111 26.48 -0.08 0.96
C GLY A 111 25.68 -1.21 1.63
N THR A 112 26.32 -2.37 1.75
CA THR A 112 25.69 -3.63 2.20
C THR A 112 25.08 -3.53 3.60
N ALA A 113 25.68 -2.76 4.51
CA ALA A 113 25.15 -2.58 5.85
C ALA A 113 23.78 -1.89 5.84
N ALA A 114 23.64 -0.82 5.05
CA ALA A 114 22.36 -0.12 4.89
C ALA A 114 21.29 -0.99 4.21
N GLN A 115 21.69 -1.81 3.22
CA GLN A 115 20.80 -2.80 2.61
C GLN A 115 20.27 -3.80 3.64
N LYS A 116 21.13 -4.34 4.52
CA LYS A 116 20.72 -5.27 5.58
C LYS A 116 19.78 -4.62 6.58
N THR A 117 20.05 -3.37 6.97
CA THR A 117 19.15 -2.59 7.84
C THR A 117 17.77 -2.42 7.17
N ALA A 118 17.75 -2.06 5.89
CA ALA A 118 16.52 -1.91 5.13
C ALA A 118 15.74 -3.23 5.01
N ALA A 119 16.45 -4.35 4.88
CA ALA A 119 15.86 -5.68 4.83
C ALA A 119 15.19 -6.14 6.14
N ILE A 120 15.42 -5.44 7.25
CA ILE A 120 14.75 -5.68 8.54
C ILE A 120 13.58 -4.72 8.72
N ILE A 121 13.80 -3.43 8.50
CA ILE A 121 12.79 -2.39 8.77
C ILE A 121 11.57 -2.52 7.83
N ILE A 122 11.81 -2.75 6.53
CA ILE A 122 10.73 -2.79 5.54
C ILE A 122 9.74 -3.92 5.81
N PRO A 123 10.16 -5.19 6.00
CA PRO A 123 9.23 -6.28 6.28
C PRO A 123 8.44 -6.09 7.58
N VAL A 124 9.03 -5.47 8.61
CA VAL A 124 8.32 -5.15 9.86
C VAL A 124 7.15 -4.20 9.59
N ALA A 125 7.38 -3.11 8.87
CA ALA A 125 6.31 -2.19 8.49
C ALA A 125 5.26 -2.88 7.59
N TRP A 126 5.70 -3.65 6.59
CA TRP A 126 4.81 -4.33 5.65
C TRP A 126 3.95 -5.41 6.30
N THR A 127 4.43 -6.06 7.36
CA THR A 127 3.63 -7.01 8.16
C THR A 127 2.39 -6.32 8.74
N GLY A 128 2.51 -5.05 9.15
CA GLY A 128 1.39 -4.22 9.58
C GLY A 128 0.43 -3.89 8.43
N ILE A 129 0.95 -3.60 7.23
CA ILE A 129 0.13 -3.36 6.04
C ILE A 129 -0.68 -4.61 5.67
N VAL A 130 -0.04 -5.78 5.63
CA VAL A 130 -0.72 -7.07 5.39
C VAL A 130 -1.78 -7.32 6.46
N ALA A 131 -1.47 -7.06 7.74
CA ALA A 131 -2.46 -7.18 8.82
C ALA A 131 -3.66 -6.26 8.60
N ALA A 132 -3.45 -5.01 8.19
CA ALA A 132 -4.52 -4.08 7.86
C ALA A 132 -5.41 -4.58 6.70
N GLN A 133 -4.82 -5.24 5.70
CA GLN A 133 -5.60 -5.91 4.63
C GLN A 133 -6.39 -7.10 5.18
N ILE A 134 -5.81 -7.94 6.04
CA ILE A 134 -6.53 -9.07 6.65
C ILE A 134 -7.73 -8.57 7.47
N ILE A 135 -7.54 -7.51 8.27
CA ILE A 135 -8.63 -6.87 9.04
C ILE A 135 -9.72 -6.37 8.09
N ALA A 136 -9.35 -5.67 7.02
CA ALA A 136 -10.30 -5.17 6.03
C ALA A 136 -11.11 -6.32 5.39
N SER A 137 -10.44 -7.39 4.97
CA SER A 137 -11.08 -8.58 4.39
C SER A 137 -12.02 -9.26 5.40
N ALA A 138 -11.58 -9.44 6.64
CA ALA A 138 -12.37 -10.06 7.69
C ALA A 138 -13.67 -9.29 7.96
N LYS A 139 -13.62 -7.96 8.00
CA LYS A 139 -14.82 -7.12 8.16
C LYS A 139 -15.78 -7.22 6.97
N ILE A 140 -15.25 -7.31 5.74
CA ILE A 140 -16.07 -7.55 4.55
C ILE A 140 -16.75 -8.93 4.65
N LEU A 141 -15.99 -10.00 4.95
CA LEU A 141 -16.54 -11.34 5.07
C LEU A 141 -17.57 -11.47 6.20
N PHE A 142 -17.31 -10.85 7.35
CA PHE A 142 -18.26 -10.77 8.46
C PHE A 142 -19.59 -10.19 8.00
N SER A 143 -19.57 -9.07 7.29
CA SER A 143 -20.80 -8.38 6.90
C SER A 143 -21.58 -9.09 5.79
N PHE A 144 -20.92 -9.73 4.82
CA PHE A 144 -21.59 -10.40 3.70
C PHE A 144 -22.05 -11.83 4.01
N PHE A 145 -21.29 -12.57 4.82
CA PHE A 145 -21.54 -13.98 5.10
C PHE A 145 -21.98 -14.25 6.56
N ASN A 146 -22.09 -13.20 7.37
CA ASN A 146 -22.41 -13.29 8.80
C ASN A 146 -21.45 -14.23 9.56
N LEU A 147 -20.18 -14.25 9.15
CA LEU A 147 -19.12 -15.07 9.74
C LEU A 147 -18.51 -14.35 10.95
N PRO A 148 -18.12 -15.04 12.03
CA PRO A 148 -17.38 -14.42 13.13
C PRO A 148 -16.09 -13.74 12.65
N TYR A 149 -15.71 -12.61 13.26
CA TYR A 149 -14.54 -11.82 12.83
C TYR A 149 -13.26 -12.66 12.81
N GLU A 150 -13.03 -13.47 13.84
CA GLU A 150 -11.85 -14.35 13.96
C GLU A 150 -11.81 -15.36 12.82
N SER A 151 -12.96 -15.89 12.41
CA SER A 151 -13.06 -16.79 11.25
C SER A 151 -12.73 -16.04 9.96
N GLY A 152 -13.23 -14.82 9.81
CA GLY A 152 -12.89 -13.93 8.70
C GLY A 152 -11.39 -13.65 8.61
N VAL A 153 -10.72 -13.40 9.74
CA VAL A 153 -9.27 -13.18 9.82
C VAL A 153 -8.50 -14.43 9.38
N LEU A 154 -8.85 -15.60 9.92
CA LEU A 154 -8.18 -16.86 9.59
C LEU A 154 -8.36 -17.22 8.11
N ILE A 155 -9.58 -17.14 7.58
CA ILE A 155 -9.87 -17.45 6.17
C ILE A 155 -9.09 -16.49 5.27
N SER A 156 -9.17 -15.18 5.51
CA SER A 156 -8.51 -14.17 4.67
C SER A 156 -7.00 -14.35 4.68
N GLY A 157 -6.39 -14.51 5.86
CA GLY A 157 -4.95 -14.70 5.99
C GLY A 157 -4.46 -15.98 5.32
N LEU A 158 -5.17 -17.10 5.48
CA LEU A 158 -4.81 -18.36 4.82
C LEU A 158 -4.92 -18.25 3.30
N VAL A 159 -5.98 -17.60 2.79
CA VAL A 159 -6.13 -17.35 1.35
C VAL A 159 -4.99 -16.48 0.83
N PHE A 160 -4.64 -15.39 1.51
CA PHE A 160 -3.54 -14.51 1.10
C PHE A 160 -2.20 -15.24 1.07
N ILE A 161 -1.90 -16.05 2.10
CA ILE A 161 -0.68 -16.87 2.14
C ILE A 161 -0.66 -17.85 0.96
N PHE A 162 -1.71 -18.66 0.81
CA PHE A 162 -1.75 -19.72 -0.21
C PHE A 162 -1.63 -19.14 -1.62
N TYR A 163 -2.38 -18.07 -1.88
CA TYR A 163 -2.39 -17.40 -3.16
C TYR A 163 -1.03 -16.82 -3.53
N THR A 164 -0.38 -16.14 -2.59
CA THR A 164 0.94 -15.53 -2.78
C THR A 164 2.04 -16.60 -2.94
N LEU A 165 1.96 -17.70 -2.18
CA LEU A 165 2.92 -18.81 -2.24
C LEU A 165 3.00 -19.44 -3.63
N LEU A 166 1.84 -19.69 -4.24
CA LEU A 166 1.75 -20.32 -5.55
C LEU A 166 2.07 -19.32 -6.67
N GLY A 167 1.47 -18.14 -6.63
CA GLY A 167 1.36 -17.29 -7.80
C GLY A 167 2.61 -16.49 -8.18
N GLY A 168 3.36 -15.95 -7.22
CA GLY A 168 4.43 -14.98 -7.48
C GLY A 168 3.97 -13.79 -8.35
N GLN A 169 4.92 -13.00 -8.87
CA GLN A 169 4.60 -11.82 -9.67
C GLN A 169 3.85 -12.14 -10.98
N VAL A 170 4.11 -13.28 -11.64
CA VAL A 170 3.37 -13.65 -12.89
C VAL A 170 1.88 -13.78 -12.64
N SER A 171 1.48 -14.40 -11.52
CA SER A 171 0.08 -14.54 -11.17
C SER A 171 -0.49 -13.20 -10.76
N ILE A 172 0.17 -12.53 -9.81
CA ILE A 172 -0.29 -11.28 -9.20
C ILE A 172 -0.57 -10.24 -10.27
N ILE A 173 0.34 -10.01 -11.22
CA ILE A 173 0.14 -8.99 -12.27
C ILE A 173 -1.10 -9.25 -13.13
N LYS A 174 -1.40 -10.52 -13.45
CA LYS A 174 -2.56 -10.88 -14.29
C LYS A 174 -3.86 -10.73 -13.51
N THR A 175 -3.83 -11.18 -12.27
CA THR A 175 -5.01 -11.19 -11.41
C THR A 175 -5.36 -9.78 -10.97
N ASP A 176 -4.34 -8.98 -10.65
CA ASP A 176 -4.49 -7.58 -10.34
C ASP A 176 -5.05 -6.78 -11.53
N PHE A 177 -4.64 -7.12 -12.76
CA PHE A 177 -5.19 -6.45 -13.94
C PHE A 177 -6.72 -6.62 -14.01
N LEU A 178 -7.23 -7.84 -13.82
CA LEU A 178 -8.67 -8.07 -13.81
C LEU A 178 -9.34 -7.45 -12.57
N GLN A 179 -8.73 -7.57 -11.40
CA GLN A 179 -9.19 -6.94 -10.16
C GLN A 179 -9.30 -5.44 -10.31
N SER A 180 -8.37 -4.79 -11.01
CA SER A 180 -8.42 -3.36 -11.28
C SER A 180 -9.66 -2.99 -12.08
N LEU A 181 -10.05 -3.78 -13.09
CA LEU A 181 -11.27 -3.55 -13.87
C LEU A 181 -12.54 -3.71 -13.00
N ILE A 182 -12.54 -4.71 -12.10
CA ILE A 182 -13.65 -4.93 -11.15
C ILE A 182 -13.74 -3.77 -10.17
N ILE A 183 -12.62 -3.29 -9.63
CA ILE A 183 -12.57 -2.14 -8.73
C ILE A 183 -13.07 -0.88 -9.44
N LEU A 184 -12.55 -0.61 -10.65
CA LEU A 184 -12.92 0.56 -11.42
C LEU A 184 -14.42 0.58 -11.72
N SER A 185 -14.96 -0.54 -12.20
CA SER A 185 -16.39 -0.67 -12.50
C SER A 185 -17.26 -0.61 -11.25
N GLY A 186 -16.92 -1.35 -10.19
CA GLY A 186 -17.70 -1.38 -8.94
C GLY A 186 -17.82 -0.01 -8.29
N VAL A 187 -16.71 0.72 -8.14
CA VAL A 187 -16.70 2.07 -7.54
C VAL A 187 -17.43 3.07 -8.43
N THR A 188 -17.16 3.07 -9.74
CA THR A 188 -17.76 4.06 -10.65
C THR A 188 -19.27 3.87 -10.74
N LEU A 189 -19.74 2.64 -10.97
CA LEU A 189 -21.16 2.34 -11.09
C LEU A 189 -21.92 2.64 -9.79
N THR A 190 -21.31 2.32 -8.65
CA THR A 190 -21.86 2.67 -7.33
C THR A 190 -22.02 4.18 -7.18
N ALA A 191 -20.94 4.95 -7.42
CA ALA A 191 -21.00 6.41 -7.31
C ALA A 191 -22.03 7.02 -8.28
N THR A 192 -22.11 6.54 -9.53
CA THR A 192 -23.08 7.06 -10.51
C THR A 192 -24.52 6.77 -10.14
N LEU A 193 -24.80 5.60 -9.55
CA LEU A 193 -26.16 5.25 -9.15
C LEU A 193 -26.59 6.10 -7.94
N LEU A 194 -25.73 6.23 -6.93
CA LEU A 194 -25.99 7.06 -5.77
C LEU A 194 -26.18 8.54 -6.16
N TRP A 195 -25.42 9.04 -7.14
CA TRP A 195 -25.58 10.40 -7.65
C TRP A 195 -26.94 10.66 -8.30
N GLY A 196 -27.55 9.64 -8.90
CA GLY A 196 -28.87 9.74 -9.52
C GLY A 196 -30.05 9.63 -8.55
N MET A 197 -29.78 9.37 -7.26
CA MET A 197 -30.83 9.21 -6.24
C MET A 197 -31.38 10.55 -5.76
N PRO A 198 -32.65 10.60 -5.33
CA PRO A 198 -33.25 11.81 -4.74
C PRO A 198 -32.61 12.19 -3.39
N GLU A 199 -32.06 11.23 -2.67
CA GLU A 199 -31.28 11.41 -1.45
C GLU A 199 -30.05 12.30 -1.68
N GLN A 200 -30.07 13.52 -1.15
CA GLN A 200 -28.97 14.46 -1.29
C GLN A 200 -27.99 14.38 -0.13
N VAL A 201 -26.69 14.47 -0.45
CA VAL A 201 -25.66 14.63 0.57
C VAL A 201 -25.82 16.02 1.22
N PRO A 202 -26.04 16.12 2.55
CA PRO A 202 -26.23 17.39 3.26
C PRO A 202 -25.03 18.33 3.09
N ALA A 203 -25.28 19.65 3.11
CA ALA A 203 -24.30 20.70 2.84
C ALA A 203 -23.13 20.80 3.85
N PHE A 204 -23.12 20.03 4.93
CA PHE A 204 -22.11 20.12 5.98
C PHE A 204 -20.74 19.58 5.52
N ASN A 205 -19.65 20.27 5.87
CA ASN A 205 -18.26 19.90 5.54
C ASN A 205 -17.98 19.62 4.04
N GLN A 206 -18.74 20.24 3.14
CA GLN A 206 -18.55 20.07 1.70
C GLN A 206 -17.40 20.92 1.09
N THR A 207 -16.66 21.67 1.89
CA THR A 207 -15.57 22.51 1.36
C THR A 207 -14.32 21.69 1.07
N PHE A 208 -13.81 21.84 -0.16
CA PHE A 208 -12.50 21.40 -0.62
C PHE A 208 -11.69 22.65 -1.02
N PRO A 209 -10.37 22.73 -0.76
CA PRO A 209 -9.48 21.65 -0.29
C PRO A 209 -9.36 21.48 1.22
N PHE A 210 -9.88 22.40 2.04
CA PHE A 210 -9.73 22.39 3.50
C PHE A 210 -11.05 22.73 4.20
N ASN A 211 -11.20 22.23 5.43
CA ASN A 211 -12.33 22.52 6.32
C ASN A 211 -11.91 22.36 7.79
N ALA A 212 -12.86 22.46 8.72
CA ALA A 212 -12.60 22.39 10.15
C ALA A 212 -11.95 21.07 10.61
N ASN A 213 -12.13 19.98 9.85
CA ASN A 213 -11.61 18.64 10.17
C ASN A 213 -10.42 18.22 9.29
N PHE A 214 -9.98 19.09 8.38
CA PHE A 214 -8.81 18.85 7.54
C PHE A 214 -8.13 20.16 7.15
N SER A 215 -6.98 20.39 7.75
CA SER A 215 -6.19 21.61 7.61
C SER A 215 -4.98 21.43 6.67
N PRO A 216 -4.30 22.53 6.28
CA PRO A 216 -3.05 22.43 5.52
C PRO A 216 -1.94 21.63 6.22
N ILE A 217 -1.90 21.62 7.57
CA ILE A 217 -0.93 20.83 8.32
C ILE A 217 -1.24 19.33 8.22
N ASP A 218 -2.53 18.95 8.21
CA ASP A 218 -2.94 17.56 7.98
C ASP A 218 -2.53 17.07 6.59
N LEU A 219 -2.69 17.93 5.58
CA LEU A 219 -2.20 17.63 4.23
C LEU A 219 -0.69 17.46 4.19
N LEU A 220 0.08 18.32 4.87
CA LEU A 220 1.53 18.18 4.95
C LEU A 220 1.94 16.84 5.59
N ILE A 221 1.31 16.47 6.71
CA ILE A 221 1.55 15.20 7.40
C ILE A 221 1.18 14.02 6.50
N LEU A 222 0.04 14.09 5.81
CA LEU A 222 -0.39 13.07 4.86
C LEU A 222 0.60 12.94 3.69
N VAL A 223 1.12 14.05 3.17
CA VAL A 223 2.16 14.02 2.13
C VAL A 223 3.44 13.37 2.64
N LEU A 224 3.90 13.75 3.85
CA LEU A 224 5.12 13.21 4.43
C LEU A 224 5.01 11.72 4.79
N THR A 225 3.87 11.26 5.30
CA THR A 225 3.71 9.89 5.83
C THR A 225 3.05 8.92 4.87
N PHE A 226 2.19 9.40 3.96
CA PHE A 226 1.43 8.56 3.02
C PHE A 226 1.92 8.74 1.59
N SER A 227 1.86 9.96 1.05
CA SER A 227 2.24 10.25 -0.35
C SER A 227 3.67 9.81 -0.67
N SER A 228 4.58 10.09 0.25
CA SER A 228 5.99 9.75 0.15
C SER A 228 6.23 8.24 -0.05
N THR A 229 5.35 7.40 0.48
CA THR A 229 5.46 5.93 0.32
C THR A 229 5.12 5.47 -1.09
N PHE A 230 4.39 6.27 -1.88
CA PHE A 230 4.21 6.02 -3.31
C PHE A 230 5.40 6.49 -4.15
N VAL A 231 6.22 7.41 -3.61
CA VAL A 231 7.47 7.84 -4.26
C VAL A 231 8.53 6.74 -4.18
N VAL A 232 8.65 6.09 -3.01
CA VAL A 232 9.74 5.12 -2.76
C VAL A 232 9.21 3.79 -2.21
N GLY A 233 8.00 3.39 -2.58
CA GLY A 233 7.36 2.19 -2.03
C GLY A 233 7.92 0.90 -2.62
N PRO A 234 8.29 -0.11 -1.80
CA PRO A 234 8.62 -1.46 -2.25
C PRO A 234 7.59 -2.03 -3.22
N ASP A 235 6.29 -1.83 -2.93
CA ASP A 235 5.19 -2.35 -3.74
C ASP A 235 5.17 -1.69 -5.13
N ILE A 236 5.35 -0.38 -5.19
CA ILE A 236 5.42 0.38 -6.45
C ILE A 236 6.64 -0.06 -7.27
N TYR A 237 7.78 -0.24 -6.59
CA TYR A 237 9.04 -0.59 -7.23
C TYR A 237 9.01 -2.01 -7.78
N SER A 238 8.35 -2.95 -7.07
CA SER A 238 8.15 -4.31 -7.56
C SER A 238 7.49 -4.34 -8.95
N ARG A 239 6.54 -3.43 -9.21
CA ARG A 239 5.86 -3.29 -10.51
C ARG A 239 6.75 -2.65 -11.56
N ILE A 240 7.48 -1.60 -11.17
CA ILE A 240 8.47 -0.97 -12.04
C ILE A 240 9.51 -2.00 -12.51
N PHE A 241 9.92 -2.93 -11.64
CA PHE A 241 10.88 -3.98 -12.01
C PHE A 241 10.30 -5.08 -12.90
N CYS A 242 8.99 -5.28 -12.89
CA CYS A 242 8.31 -6.24 -13.77
C CYS A 242 8.02 -5.69 -15.17
N ALA A 243 8.09 -4.37 -15.35
CA ALA A 243 7.84 -3.73 -16.64
C ALA A 243 8.91 -4.13 -17.68
N LYS A 244 8.48 -4.33 -18.92
CA LYS A 244 9.37 -4.74 -20.02
C LYS A 244 10.46 -3.72 -20.38
N ASP A 245 10.20 -2.43 -20.16
CA ASP A 245 11.13 -1.34 -20.43
C ASP A 245 10.76 -0.08 -19.62
N GLU A 246 11.69 0.88 -19.57
CA GLU A 246 11.53 2.17 -18.87
C GLU A 246 10.30 2.96 -19.36
N LYS A 247 10.01 2.95 -20.67
CA LYS A 247 8.88 3.68 -21.25
C LYS A 247 7.56 3.10 -20.75
N THR A 248 7.48 1.77 -20.68
CA THR A 248 6.34 1.01 -20.18
C THR A 248 6.13 1.30 -18.71
N ALA A 249 7.19 1.23 -17.89
CA ALA A 249 7.12 1.56 -16.47
C ALA A 249 6.58 2.98 -16.25
N ARG A 250 7.18 3.98 -16.94
CA ARG A 250 6.79 5.39 -16.82
C ARG A 250 5.36 5.64 -17.26
N LYS A 251 4.95 5.09 -18.40
CA LYS A 251 3.57 5.23 -18.91
C LYS A 251 2.55 4.61 -17.96
N SER A 252 2.89 3.47 -17.35
CA SER A 252 2.00 2.80 -16.38
C SER A 252 1.79 3.67 -15.14
N VAL A 253 2.86 4.24 -14.58
CA VAL A 253 2.77 5.16 -13.44
C VAL A 253 1.93 6.39 -13.77
N ILE A 254 2.10 6.99 -14.97
CA ILE A 254 1.28 8.12 -15.42
C ILE A 254 -0.20 7.74 -15.47
N VAL A 255 -0.55 6.61 -16.10
CA VAL A 255 -1.93 6.15 -16.23
C VAL A 255 -2.58 6.00 -14.85
N VAL A 256 -1.88 5.36 -13.91
CA VAL A 256 -2.41 5.15 -12.55
C VAL A 256 -2.56 6.47 -11.82
N ALA A 257 -1.53 7.33 -11.83
CA ALA A 257 -1.58 8.64 -11.19
C ALA A 257 -2.77 9.48 -11.68
N SER A 258 -3.06 9.44 -12.99
CA SER A 258 -4.23 10.11 -13.58
C SER A 258 -5.57 9.50 -13.14
N ILE A 259 -5.70 8.18 -13.10
CA ILE A 259 -6.97 7.50 -12.73
C ILE A 259 -7.31 7.71 -11.24
N LEU A 260 -6.31 7.77 -10.36
CA LEU A 260 -6.54 7.96 -8.93
C LEU A 260 -7.22 9.30 -8.60
N ILE A 261 -7.06 10.34 -9.45
CA ILE A 261 -7.64 11.68 -9.22
C ILE A 261 -9.18 11.64 -9.20
N PRO A 262 -9.88 11.23 -10.28
CA PRO A 262 -11.34 11.14 -10.23
C PRO A 262 -11.81 10.12 -9.19
N PHE A 263 -11.09 9.02 -9.01
CA PHE A 263 -11.43 7.99 -8.02
C PHE A 263 -11.42 8.51 -6.58
N ALA A 264 -10.55 9.47 -6.26
CA ALA A 264 -10.50 10.10 -4.95
C ALA A 264 -11.85 10.76 -4.60
N PHE A 265 -12.43 11.47 -5.57
CA PHE A 265 -13.71 12.14 -5.41
C PHE A 265 -14.89 11.15 -5.44
N LEU A 266 -14.84 10.11 -6.27
CA LEU A 266 -15.88 9.07 -6.28
C LEU A 266 -15.97 8.37 -4.91
N LEU A 267 -14.84 8.01 -4.30
CA LEU A 267 -14.82 7.37 -2.98
C LEU A 267 -15.25 8.32 -1.86
N ALA A 268 -14.80 9.57 -1.89
CA ALA A 268 -15.26 10.59 -0.95
C ALA A 268 -16.79 10.76 -1.03
N TYR A 269 -17.33 10.82 -2.25
CA TYR A 269 -18.77 10.93 -2.49
C TYR A 269 -19.55 9.73 -1.94
N ILE A 270 -19.12 8.50 -2.26
CA ILE A 270 -19.76 7.28 -1.76
C ILE A 270 -19.81 7.30 -0.22
N GLY A 271 -18.72 7.67 0.44
CA GLY A 271 -18.71 7.75 1.90
C GLY A 271 -19.59 8.85 2.46
N MET A 272 -19.58 10.05 1.87
CA MET A 272 -20.47 11.13 2.31
C MET A 272 -21.94 10.75 2.17
N PHE A 273 -22.32 10.07 1.08
CA PHE A 273 -23.65 9.52 0.90
C PHE A 273 -23.98 8.50 2.00
N ALA A 274 -23.04 7.58 2.28
CA ALA A 274 -23.21 6.56 3.30
C ALA A 274 -23.52 7.13 4.69
N PHE A 275 -22.68 8.04 5.15
CA PHE A 275 -22.77 8.57 6.51
C PHE A 275 -23.89 9.60 6.69
N SER A 276 -24.42 10.18 5.61
CA SER A 276 -25.54 11.12 5.70
C SER A 276 -26.90 10.44 5.85
N HIS A 277 -27.04 9.20 5.41
CA HIS A 277 -28.34 8.52 5.36
C HIS A 277 -28.46 7.32 6.31
N LEU A 278 -27.35 6.87 6.91
CA LEU A 278 -27.34 5.71 7.80
C LEU A 278 -26.91 6.11 9.21
N GLN A 279 -27.86 6.59 10.01
CA GLN A 279 -27.63 7.01 11.41
C GLN A 279 -27.19 5.88 12.36
N HIS A 280 -27.32 4.60 11.97
CA HIS A 280 -26.85 3.44 12.76
C HIS A 280 -25.35 3.15 12.61
N ALA A 281 -24.62 3.88 11.76
CA ALA A 281 -23.17 3.72 11.51
C ALA A 281 -22.25 4.24 12.64
N ALA A 282 -22.76 4.39 13.87
CA ALA A 282 -22.11 5.16 14.92
C ALA A 282 -20.91 4.47 15.61
N THR A 283 -20.59 3.22 15.30
CA THR A 283 -19.55 2.46 16.03
C THR A 283 -18.55 1.67 15.18
N ASP A 284 -18.86 1.29 13.93
CA ASP A 284 -17.88 0.66 13.02
C ASP A 284 -18.05 1.15 11.57
N SER A 285 -17.10 1.98 11.12
CA SER A 285 -17.12 2.61 9.81
C SER A 285 -16.99 1.65 8.63
N SER A 286 -16.52 0.41 8.84
CA SER A 286 -16.52 -0.62 7.80
C SER A 286 -17.91 -1.18 7.55
N ALA A 287 -18.79 -1.15 8.55
CA ALA A 287 -20.19 -1.53 8.38
C ALA A 287 -20.95 -0.49 7.55
N ALA A 288 -20.66 0.81 7.73
CA ALA A 288 -21.35 1.91 7.05
C ALA A 288 -21.32 1.81 5.52
N LEU A 289 -20.16 1.53 4.92
CA LEU A 289 -20.07 1.34 3.47
C LEU A 289 -20.90 0.13 3.04
N ILE A 290 -20.81 -0.97 3.79
CA ILE A 290 -21.47 -2.23 3.46
C ILE A 290 -22.99 -2.12 3.65
N ASP A 291 -23.45 -1.32 4.60
CA ASP A 291 -24.86 -1.00 4.80
C ASP A 291 -25.40 -0.24 3.58
N VAL A 292 -24.67 0.73 3.03
CA VAL A 292 -25.05 1.36 1.75
C VAL A 292 -25.19 0.32 0.64
N LEU A 293 -24.24 -0.62 0.55
CA LEU A 293 -24.30 -1.68 -0.47
C LEU A 293 -25.57 -2.53 -0.32
N ASN A 294 -26.03 -2.79 0.90
CA ASN A 294 -27.18 -3.64 1.15
C ASN A 294 -28.53 -2.91 1.05
N PHE A 295 -28.59 -1.62 1.38
CA PHE A 295 -29.85 -0.86 1.43
C PHE A 295 -30.15 -0.07 0.16
N TYR A 296 -29.13 0.49 -0.50
CA TYR A 296 -29.32 1.41 -1.62
C TYR A 296 -29.02 0.78 -2.98
N LEU A 297 -28.17 -0.25 -3.03
CA LEU A 297 -27.76 -0.83 -4.32
C LEU A 297 -28.61 -2.04 -4.69
N PRO A 298 -28.94 -2.22 -5.98
CA PRO A 298 -29.53 -3.47 -6.44
C PRO A 298 -28.54 -4.62 -6.23
N ASP A 299 -29.06 -5.83 -5.97
CA ASP A 299 -28.27 -7.01 -5.58
C ASP A 299 -27.04 -7.28 -6.47
N TRP A 300 -27.16 -7.05 -7.78
CA TRP A 300 -26.06 -7.29 -8.72
C TRP A 300 -24.91 -6.28 -8.53
N LEU A 301 -25.23 -5.01 -8.26
CA LEU A 301 -24.24 -3.96 -8.05
C LEU A 301 -23.63 -4.05 -6.65
N ALA A 302 -24.43 -4.43 -5.65
CA ALA A 302 -23.93 -4.77 -4.32
C ALA A 302 -22.90 -5.90 -4.39
N GLY A 303 -23.20 -6.97 -5.16
CA GLY A 303 -22.27 -8.08 -5.41
C GLY A 303 -21.00 -7.64 -6.15
N LEU A 304 -21.12 -6.78 -7.17
CA LEU A 304 -19.97 -6.23 -7.90
C LEU A 304 -19.07 -5.36 -7.00
N MET A 305 -19.66 -4.49 -6.20
CA MET A 305 -18.92 -3.64 -5.27
C MET A 305 -18.26 -4.45 -4.14
N ALA A 306 -18.92 -5.51 -3.67
CA ALA A 306 -18.30 -6.46 -2.75
C ALA A 306 -17.08 -7.16 -3.37
N ALA A 307 -17.20 -7.59 -4.64
CA ALA A 307 -16.08 -8.16 -5.39
C ALA A 307 -14.96 -7.13 -5.62
N ALA A 308 -15.29 -5.85 -5.83
CA ALA A 308 -14.32 -4.76 -5.91
C ALA A 308 -13.55 -4.58 -4.59
N LEU A 309 -14.25 -4.56 -3.45
CA LEU A 309 -13.62 -4.46 -2.14
C LEU A 309 -12.68 -5.64 -1.86
N LEU A 310 -13.13 -6.88 -2.09
CA LEU A 310 -12.28 -8.07 -1.94
C LEU A 310 -11.09 -8.05 -2.92
N SER A 311 -11.29 -7.57 -4.15
CA SER A 311 -10.23 -7.40 -5.15
C SER A 311 -9.13 -6.48 -4.68
N ALA A 312 -9.51 -5.33 -4.12
CA ALA A 312 -8.56 -4.34 -3.64
C ALA A 312 -7.75 -4.89 -2.45
N VAL A 313 -8.42 -5.57 -1.51
CA VAL A 313 -7.75 -6.15 -0.35
C VAL A 313 -6.79 -7.28 -0.74
N LEU A 314 -7.23 -8.20 -1.60
CA LEU A 314 -6.44 -9.35 -2.05
C LEU A 314 -5.17 -8.90 -2.81
N SER A 315 -5.31 -7.96 -3.74
CA SER A 315 -4.19 -7.42 -4.54
C SER A 315 -3.18 -6.60 -3.73
N SER A 316 -3.63 -5.93 -2.66
CA SER A 316 -2.70 -5.22 -1.77
C SER A 316 -1.97 -6.20 -0.86
N ALA A 317 -2.67 -7.21 -0.33
CA ALA A 317 -2.10 -8.19 0.58
C ALA A 317 -1.06 -9.09 -0.11
N ASP A 318 -1.35 -9.63 -1.29
CA ASP A 318 -0.42 -10.53 -1.98
C ASP A 318 0.89 -9.82 -2.39
N THR A 319 0.78 -8.58 -2.82
CA THR A 319 1.87 -7.69 -3.20
C THR A 319 2.80 -7.41 -2.05
N THR A 320 2.22 -6.97 -0.93
CA THR A 320 2.97 -6.57 0.25
C THR A 320 3.60 -7.79 0.92
N LEU A 321 2.88 -8.92 0.93
CA LEU A 321 3.36 -10.19 1.45
C LEU A 321 4.51 -10.76 0.60
N LEU A 322 4.38 -10.77 -0.73
CA LEU A 322 5.44 -11.22 -1.63
C LEU A 322 6.67 -10.31 -1.52
N THR A 323 6.48 -8.99 -1.59
CA THR A 323 7.58 -8.02 -1.60
C THR A 323 8.37 -8.04 -0.29
N SER A 324 7.68 -8.07 0.86
CA SER A 324 8.35 -8.19 2.17
C SER A 324 9.12 -9.50 2.31
N SER A 325 8.55 -10.61 1.82
CA SER A 325 9.20 -11.92 1.85
C SER A 325 10.38 -12.04 0.89
N MET A 326 10.33 -11.38 -0.27
CA MET A 326 11.46 -11.25 -1.18
C MET A 326 12.61 -10.47 -0.54
N ILE A 327 12.29 -9.37 0.15
CA ILE A 327 13.27 -8.54 0.86
C ILE A 327 13.94 -9.33 2.00
N LEU A 328 13.18 -10.09 2.79
CA LEU A 328 13.74 -10.97 3.83
C LEU A 328 14.61 -12.09 3.23
N SER A 329 14.19 -12.67 2.10
CA SER A 329 14.96 -13.69 1.40
C SER A 329 16.30 -13.14 0.88
N GLU A 330 16.31 -11.92 0.34
CA GLU A 330 17.52 -11.26 -0.17
C GLU A 330 18.59 -11.09 0.92
N TRP A 331 18.18 -10.91 2.18
CA TRP A 331 19.11 -10.83 3.32
C TRP A 331 19.96 -12.10 3.48
N ILE A 332 19.40 -13.27 3.16
CA ILE A 332 20.06 -14.59 3.25
C ILE A 332 20.67 -15.00 1.91
N THR A 333 19.92 -14.82 0.82
CA THR A 333 20.29 -15.27 -0.53
C THR A 333 20.02 -14.14 -1.53
N PRO A 334 21.02 -13.27 -1.78
CA PRO A 334 20.86 -12.09 -2.64
C PRO A 334 20.61 -12.38 -4.13
N ASP A 335 20.77 -13.64 -4.55
CA ASP A 335 20.62 -14.05 -5.94
C ASP A 335 19.22 -14.61 -6.20
N ILE A 336 18.43 -13.92 -7.02
CA ILE A 336 17.06 -14.31 -7.39
C ILE A 336 17.01 -15.52 -8.32
N ASP A 337 18.09 -15.82 -9.06
CA ASP A 337 18.14 -16.98 -9.95
C ASP A 337 18.39 -18.28 -9.16
N ASN A 338 18.77 -18.14 -7.89
CA ASN A 338 19.00 -19.26 -7.01
C ASN A 338 17.69 -19.88 -6.52
N ARG A 339 17.54 -21.20 -6.70
CA ARG A 339 16.39 -21.96 -6.16
C ARG A 339 16.25 -21.84 -4.63
N ARG A 340 17.35 -21.58 -3.91
CA ARG A 340 17.31 -21.30 -2.46
C ARG A 340 16.58 -19.99 -2.16
N SER A 341 16.73 -18.96 -2.99
CA SER A 341 16.01 -17.69 -2.82
C SER A 341 14.51 -17.91 -2.93
N LEU A 342 14.06 -18.67 -3.94
CA LEU A 342 12.64 -19.03 -4.09
C LEU A 342 12.09 -19.77 -2.87
N ARG A 343 12.84 -20.77 -2.36
CA ARG A 343 12.45 -21.52 -1.17
C ARG A 343 12.37 -20.63 0.08
N ASN A 344 13.36 -19.77 0.28
CA ASN A 344 13.41 -18.85 1.41
C ASN A 344 12.28 -17.82 1.36
N THR A 345 11.98 -17.27 0.17
CA THR A 345 10.83 -16.37 0.00
C THR A 345 9.52 -17.08 0.36
N ARG A 346 9.31 -18.32 -0.09
CA ARG A 346 8.11 -19.09 0.28
C ARG A 346 8.02 -19.33 1.79
N TYR A 347 9.13 -19.64 2.45
CA TYR A 347 9.16 -19.72 3.91
C TYR A 347 8.76 -18.39 4.57
N PHE A 348 9.33 -17.27 4.09
CA PHE A 348 9.01 -15.95 4.63
C PHE A 348 7.58 -15.50 4.34
N ILE A 349 6.96 -15.93 3.24
CA ILE A 349 5.52 -15.68 2.97
C ILE A 349 4.66 -16.30 4.06
N VAL A 350 4.94 -17.57 4.43
CA VAL A 350 4.23 -18.23 5.51
C VAL A 350 4.49 -17.53 6.84
N LEU A 351 5.75 -17.22 7.15
CA LEU A 351 6.12 -16.59 8.41
C LEU A 351 5.47 -15.23 8.59
N THR A 352 5.64 -14.32 7.62
CA THR A 352 5.09 -12.97 7.67
C THR A 352 3.58 -12.99 7.65
N GLY A 353 2.95 -13.86 6.85
CA GLY A 353 1.51 -14.04 6.82
C GLY A 353 0.94 -14.51 8.17
N ILE A 354 1.57 -15.49 8.83
CA ILE A 354 1.16 -15.94 10.17
C ILE A 354 1.29 -14.80 11.18
N VAL A 355 2.39 -14.04 11.16
CA VAL A 355 2.55 -12.89 12.06
C VAL A 355 1.47 -11.84 11.79
N SER A 356 1.13 -11.55 10.54
CA SER A 356 0.05 -10.63 10.19
C SER A 356 -1.33 -11.13 10.64
N ILE A 357 -1.60 -12.43 10.58
CA ILE A 357 -2.82 -13.04 11.14
C ILE A 357 -2.88 -12.81 12.65
N LEU A 358 -1.80 -13.11 13.37
CA LEU A 358 -1.73 -12.93 14.82
C LEU A 358 -1.94 -11.46 15.22
N LEU A 359 -1.38 -10.52 14.44
CA LEU A 359 -1.62 -9.08 14.63
C LEU A 359 -3.08 -8.71 14.37
N ALA A 360 -3.69 -9.21 13.29
CA ALA A 360 -5.09 -8.93 12.93
C ALA A 360 -6.11 -9.51 13.94
N LEU A 361 -5.74 -10.57 14.67
CA LEU A 361 -6.54 -11.11 15.78
C LEU A 361 -6.48 -10.23 17.03
N LYS A 362 -5.46 -9.39 17.19
CA LYS A 362 -5.27 -8.52 18.36
C LYS A 362 -5.65 -7.06 18.09
N VAL A 363 -5.51 -6.61 16.86
CA VAL A 363 -5.78 -5.23 16.45
C VAL A 363 -6.88 -5.24 15.40
N THR A 364 -7.89 -4.40 15.58
CA THR A 364 -9.07 -4.32 14.69
C THR A 364 -9.16 -3.01 13.90
N SER A 365 -8.27 -2.04 14.17
CA SER A 365 -8.23 -0.75 13.47
C SER A 365 -7.38 -0.83 12.21
N ILE A 366 -8.03 -0.76 11.04
CA ILE A 366 -7.37 -0.77 9.72
C ILE A 366 -6.44 0.45 9.58
N ILE A 367 -6.99 1.64 9.80
CA ILE A 367 -6.27 2.91 9.60
C ILE A 367 -5.16 3.07 10.63
N GLY A 368 -5.40 2.71 11.89
CA GLY A 368 -4.39 2.81 12.96
C GLY A 368 -3.16 1.95 12.67
N THR A 369 -3.36 0.68 12.34
CA THR A 369 -2.26 -0.23 12.00
C THR A 369 -1.51 0.23 10.75
N LEU A 370 -2.23 0.70 9.73
CA LEU A 370 -1.63 1.21 8.50
C LEU A 370 -0.77 2.45 8.76
N LEU A 371 -1.30 3.46 9.44
CA LEU A 371 -0.58 4.72 9.66
C LEU A 371 0.66 4.55 10.54
N LEU A 372 0.63 3.63 11.52
CA LEU A 372 1.82 3.30 12.31
C LEU A 372 2.92 2.66 11.45
N ALA A 373 2.56 1.67 10.62
CA ALA A 373 3.49 1.02 9.70
C ALA A 373 4.10 2.02 8.70
N LEU A 374 3.25 2.87 8.10
CA LEU A 374 3.68 3.86 7.13
C LEU A 374 4.55 4.95 7.77
N ALA A 375 4.21 5.44 8.98
CA ALA A 375 5.03 6.44 9.67
C ALA A 375 6.44 5.92 9.97
N PHE A 376 6.56 4.68 10.45
CA PHE A 376 7.86 4.05 10.69
C PHE A 376 8.69 3.94 9.41
N TYR A 377 8.08 3.45 8.33
CA TYR A 377 8.72 3.35 7.03
C TYR A 377 9.12 4.71 6.45
N SER A 378 8.18 5.67 6.46
CA SER A 378 8.38 6.97 5.83
C SER A 378 9.46 7.77 6.55
N GLY A 379 9.46 7.74 7.89
CA GLY A 379 10.50 8.40 8.67
C GLY A 379 11.89 7.83 8.39
N ALA A 380 11.99 6.53 8.08
CA ALA A 380 13.25 5.86 7.82
C ALA A 380 13.79 6.13 6.40
N PHE A 381 12.97 5.96 5.37
CA PHE A 381 13.48 5.76 4.00
C PHE A 381 13.25 6.90 3.03
N ILE A 382 12.29 7.80 3.25
CA ILE A 382 11.96 8.84 2.27
C ILE A 382 13.16 9.75 1.99
N VAL A 383 13.73 10.34 3.04
CA VAL A 383 14.83 11.30 2.89
C VAL A 383 16.08 10.65 2.30
N PRO A 384 16.58 9.50 2.80
CA PRO A 384 17.73 8.83 2.19
C PRO A 384 17.47 8.43 0.73
N LEU A 385 16.32 7.85 0.41
CA LEU A 385 16.07 7.39 -0.95
C LEU A 385 15.89 8.53 -1.95
N ILE A 386 15.19 9.61 -1.58
CA ILE A 386 15.08 10.79 -2.44
C ILE A 386 16.46 11.41 -2.65
N ALA A 387 17.27 11.56 -1.59
CA ALA A 387 18.62 12.09 -1.71
C ALA A 387 19.50 11.25 -2.64
N ALA A 388 19.43 9.92 -2.51
CA ALA A 388 20.13 8.98 -3.38
C ALA A 388 19.66 9.04 -4.85
N LEU A 389 18.35 9.09 -5.07
CA LEU A 389 17.75 9.14 -6.41
C LEU A 389 18.00 10.49 -7.10
N ALA A 390 18.04 11.58 -6.35
CA ALA A 390 18.38 12.91 -6.83
C ALA A 390 19.91 13.15 -6.95
N ASN A 391 20.74 12.15 -6.61
CA ASN A 391 22.21 12.26 -6.60
C ASN A 391 22.76 13.38 -5.68
N LEU A 392 22.08 13.65 -4.57
CA LEU A 392 22.55 14.64 -3.60
C LEU A 392 23.81 14.13 -2.88
N LYS A 393 24.74 15.04 -2.59
CA LYS A 393 25.91 14.74 -1.77
C LYS A 393 25.46 14.57 -0.31
N VAL A 394 25.52 13.34 0.18
CA VAL A 394 25.15 12.98 1.56
C VAL A 394 26.22 12.11 2.19
N ASN A 395 26.27 12.11 3.51
CA ASN A 395 27.17 11.25 4.27
C ASN A 395 26.65 9.82 4.33
N LYS A 396 27.31 8.94 3.59
CA LYS A 396 26.85 7.55 3.43
C LYS A 396 27.02 6.74 4.71
N LYS A 397 28.02 7.07 5.54
CA LYS A 397 28.31 6.38 6.81
C LYS A 397 27.20 6.59 7.84
N LEU A 398 26.55 7.76 7.81
CA LEU A 398 25.45 8.10 8.73
C LEU A 398 24.07 7.68 8.21
N SER A 399 23.98 7.06 7.03
CA SER A 399 22.70 6.63 6.44
C SER A 399 21.90 5.69 7.34
N ILE A 400 22.56 4.72 7.99
CA ILE A 400 21.91 3.77 8.90
C ILE A 400 21.35 4.51 10.12
N LEU A 401 22.13 5.44 10.69
CA LEU A 401 21.69 6.24 11.83
C LEU A 401 20.48 7.11 11.45
N ALA A 402 20.53 7.75 10.28
CA ALA A 402 19.42 8.55 9.77
C ALA A 402 18.15 7.71 9.58
N MET A 403 18.27 6.51 8.99
CA MET A 403 17.14 5.59 8.80
C MET A 403 16.52 5.15 10.14
N ILE A 404 17.33 4.73 11.10
CA ILE A 404 16.83 4.25 12.40
C ILE A 404 16.22 5.40 13.20
N CYS A 405 16.92 6.53 13.33
CA CYS A 405 16.42 7.68 14.08
C CYS A 405 15.16 8.25 13.44
N GLY A 406 15.15 8.48 12.13
CA GLY A 406 13.99 9.01 11.43
C GLY A 406 12.78 8.09 11.56
N GLY A 407 12.95 6.78 11.38
CA GLY A 407 11.86 5.81 11.54
C GLY A 407 11.31 5.79 12.97
N MET A 408 12.18 5.65 13.97
CA MET A 408 11.77 5.56 15.37
C MET A 408 11.10 6.84 15.87
N ILE A 409 11.58 8.02 15.47
CA ILE A 409 10.99 9.30 15.85
C ILE A 409 9.60 9.46 15.20
N ALA A 410 9.46 9.13 13.91
CA ALA A 410 8.18 9.20 13.23
C ALA A 410 7.14 8.24 13.83
N LEU A 411 7.55 7.00 14.14
CA LEU A 411 6.70 6.02 14.83
C LEU A 411 6.28 6.53 16.21
N SER A 412 7.24 7.04 16.99
CA SER A 412 6.97 7.61 18.32
C SER A 412 6.00 8.79 18.23
N GLY A 413 6.14 9.65 17.23
CA GLY A 413 5.23 10.76 16.98
C GLY A 413 3.79 10.30 16.76
N LYS A 414 3.56 9.24 15.97
CA LYS A 414 2.20 8.70 15.79
C LYS A 414 1.65 7.97 17.00
N ILE A 415 2.48 7.26 17.75
CA ILE A 415 2.07 6.65 19.02
C ILE A 415 1.67 7.74 20.02
N MET A 416 2.53 8.75 20.23
CA MET A 416 2.27 9.86 21.15
C MET A 416 1.06 10.70 20.72
N GLY A 417 0.86 10.90 19.41
CA GLY A 417 -0.33 11.57 18.89
C GLY A 417 -1.64 10.84 19.22
N SER A 418 -1.58 9.51 19.35
CA SER A 418 -2.74 8.69 19.70
C SER A 418 -3.06 8.70 21.20
N TYR A 419 -2.05 8.89 22.07
CA TYR A 419 -2.21 8.86 23.53
C TYR A 419 -2.27 10.23 24.21
N LEU A 420 -1.62 11.25 23.65
CA LEU A 420 -1.48 12.58 24.25
C LEU A 420 -2.30 13.62 23.50
N ASN A 421 -1.80 14.04 22.34
CA ASN A 421 -2.38 15.11 21.54
C ASN A 421 -1.92 14.98 20.08
N LEU A 422 -2.86 15.07 19.14
CA LEU A 422 -2.60 14.89 17.70
C LEU A 422 -1.59 15.90 17.15
N ASP A 423 -1.68 17.17 17.54
CA ASP A 423 -0.77 18.22 17.07
C ASP A 423 0.65 17.97 17.55
N PHE A 424 0.81 17.61 18.83
CA PHE A 424 2.11 17.25 19.39
C PHE A 424 2.75 16.08 18.64
N GLY A 425 1.96 15.03 18.36
CA GLY A 425 2.42 13.89 17.57
C GLY A 425 2.81 14.26 16.14
N ASN A 426 2.04 15.13 15.49
CA ASN A 426 2.32 15.63 14.14
C ASN A 426 3.64 16.41 14.06
N TRP A 427 3.94 17.25 15.06
CA TRP A 427 5.22 17.96 15.14
C TRP A 427 6.41 17.01 15.27
N ILE A 428 6.28 15.93 16.06
CA ILE A 428 7.33 14.91 16.18
C ILE A 428 7.56 14.20 14.83
N VAL A 429 6.48 13.90 14.10
CA VAL A 429 6.61 13.30 12.75
C VAL A 429 7.38 14.24 11.83
N ILE A 430 7.06 15.53 11.77
CA ILE A 430 7.79 16.51 10.95
C ILE A 430 9.27 16.56 11.37
N LEU A 431 9.53 16.63 12.67
CA LEU A 431 10.87 16.64 13.24
C LEU A 431 11.68 15.40 12.82
N ALA A 432 11.05 14.24 12.68
CA ALA A 432 11.69 13.02 12.22
C ALA A 432 12.34 13.19 10.83
N PHE A 433 11.64 13.82 9.88
CA PHE A 433 12.17 14.09 8.53
C PHE A 433 13.30 15.11 8.57
N ILE A 434 13.18 16.15 9.41
CA ILE A 434 14.21 17.17 9.58
C ILE A 434 15.48 16.56 10.17
N ILE A 435 15.37 15.77 11.24
CA ILE A 435 16.50 15.09 11.89
C ILE A 435 17.15 14.11 10.92
N ASN A 436 16.36 13.32 10.17
CA ASN A 436 16.90 12.41 9.16
C ASN A 436 17.74 13.18 8.12
N ALA A 437 17.21 14.28 7.58
CA ALA A 437 17.93 15.14 6.64
C ALA A 437 19.18 15.76 7.25
N ALA A 438 19.10 16.25 8.49
CA ALA A 438 20.22 16.85 9.20
C ALA A 438 21.37 15.85 9.40
N ILE A 439 21.06 14.61 9.81
CA ILE A 439 22.06 13.55 9.98
C ILE A 439 22.78 13.24 8.66
N LEU A 440 22.04 13.16 7.54
CA LEU A 440 22.63 12.90 6.22
C LEU A 440 23.48 14.07 5.70
N ALA A 441 23.18 15.31 6.12
CA ALA A 441 23.90 16.51 5.71
C ALA A 441 25.23 16.72 6.45
N ILE A 442 25.49 16.01 7.56
CA ILE A 442 26.74 16.12 8.32
C ILE A 442 27.93 15.72 7.42
N PRO A 443 28.93 16.59 7.19
CA PRO A 443 30.05 16.27 6.32
C PRO A 443 30.78 14.99 6.74
N GLU A 444 31.18 14.17 5.78
CA GLU A 444 32.08 13.06 6.08
C GLU A 444 33.42 13.63 6.58
N ARG A 445 33.74 13.43 7.85
CA ARG A 445 35.08 13.76 8.36
C ARG A 445 36.11 12.93 7.58
N GLY A 446 36.78 13.59 6.65
CA GLY A 446 37.84 13.04 5.82
C GLY A 446 39.14 12.94 6.61
N ARG A 447 39.81 11.80 6.44
CA ARG A 447 41.23 11.56 6.74
C ARG A 447 42.12 12.45 5.85
N GLU A 448 42.06 13.77 5.99
CA GLU A 448 42.96 14.70 5.29
C GLU A 448 44.30 14.89 6.03
N GLY A 449 44.46 14.35 7.24
CA GLY A 449 45.65 14.57 8.08
C GLY A 449 46.75 13.49 8.07
N ARG A 450 46.73 12.46 7.20
CA ARG A 450 47.75 11.38 7.22
C ARG A 450 48.72 11.35 6.04
N LYS A 451 48.75 12.40 5.20
CA LYS A 451 49.73 12.53 4.11
C LYS A 451 50.79 13.62 4.33
N ALA A 452 50.84 14.25 5.51
CA ALA A 452 51.74 15.38 5.79
C ALA A 452 52.92 15.05 6.74
N GLU A 453 53.12 13.80 7.15
CA GLU A 453 54.22 13.40 8.07
C GLU A 453 55.19 12.37 7.46
N SER A 454 55.30 12.32 6.14
CA SER A 454 56.34 11.52 5.47
C SER A 454 56.96 12.29 4.31
N ILE A 455 57.61 13.41 4.61
CA ILE A 455 58.69 13.98 3.81
C ILE A 455 59.81 14.37 4.77
#